data_AF-A0A4Q5RZ09-F1
#
_entry.id   AF-A0A4Q5RZ09-F1
#
_cell.length_a   1.000
_cell.length_b   1.000
_cell.length_c   1.000
_cell.angle_alpha   90.00
_cell.angle_beta   90.00
_cell.angle_gamma   90.00
#
_symmetry.space_group_name_H-M   'P 1'
#
loop_
_entity.id
_entity.type
_entity.pdbx_description
1 polymer ?
#
loop_
_entity_poly.entity_id
_entity_poly.type
_entity_poly.pdbx_seq_one_letter_code
_entity_poly.pdbx_strand_id
1 'polypeptide(L)'
;MKIRTYVLAAIAVFVAAVTGSDLIARMTIAGLSFSAAVAEHLEWESLTIVGIFFLFLPFVGAALICGVANKRARTRSAVTLFSVAMAVLAYFYFDGFQASQRAMVDQSWTAAALLIGVLPFFGLALVAAVAILAAAVARFDRRSIPDA
;
A
#
# COMPACT_ATOMS: atom_id res chain seq x y z
N MET A 1 -18.11 -3.75 8.44
CA MET A 1 -17.95 -3.91 6.97
C MET A 1 -17.63 -5.36 6.63
N LYS A 2 -18.04 -5.85 5.46
CA LYS A 2 -17.67 -7.20 5.01
C LYS A 2 -16.21 -7.21 4.53
N ILE A 3 -15.51 -8.34 4.64
CA ILE A 3 -14.12 -8.49 4.17
C ILE A 3 -13.95 -8.08 2.70
N ARG A 4 -14.96 -8.38 1.86
CA ARG A 4 -15.01 -7.97 0.45
C ARG A 4 -14.85 -6.46 0.28
N THR A 5 -15.46 -5.66 1.15
CA THR A 5 -15.37 -4.19 1.08
C THR A 5 -13.96 -3.71 1.38
N TYR A 6 -13.27 -4.30 2.37
CA TYR A 6 -11.87 -3.98 2.67
C TYR A 6 -10.95 -4.32 1.50
N VAL A 7 -11.14 -5.50 0.89
CA VAL A 7 -10.34 -5.92 -0.27
C VAL A 7 -10.56 -5.01 -1.47
N LEU A 8 -11.81 -4.68 -1.80
CA LEU A 8 -12.11 -3.75 -2.90
C LEU A 8 -11.54 -2.36 -2.65
N ALA A 9 -11.63 -1.85 -1.42
CA ALA A 9 -11.01 -0.58 -1.05
C ALA A 9 -9.48 -0.63 -1.17
N ALA A 10 -8.85 -1.74 -0.74
CA ALA A 10 -7.41 -1.93 -0.87
C ALA A 10 -6.95 -2.01 -2.31
N ILE A 11 -7.73 -2.64 -3.21
CA ILE A 11 -7.48 -2.62 -4.66
C ILE A 11 -7.53 -1.20 -5.20
N ALA A 12 -8.57 -0.45 -4.87
CA ALA A 12 -8.72 0.93 -5.35
C ALA A 12 -7.57 1.82 -4.86
N VAL A 13 -7.19 1.71 -3.59
CA VAL A 13 -6.07 2.47 -3.02
C VAL A 13 -4.73 2.02 -3.61
N PHE A 14 -4.53 0.72 -3.85
CA PHE A 14 -3.33 0.20 -4.50
C PHE A 14 -3.15 0.80 -5.89
N VAL A 15 -4.18 0.73 -6.74
CA VAL A 15 -4.14 1.30 -8.09
C VAL A 15 -3.85 2.80 -8.03
N ALA A 16 -4.57 3.53 -7.17
CA ALA A 16 -4.34 4.96 -6.99
C ALA A 16 -2.92 5.28 -6.49
N ALA A 17 -2.38 4.49 -5.55
CA ALA A 17 -1.06 4.69 -5.00
C ALA A 17 0.03 4.36 -6.02
N VAL A 18 -0.02 3.22 -6.71
CA VAL A 18 1.02 2.83 -7.68
C VAL A 18 0.98 3.73 -8.91
N THR A 19 -0.16 3.78 -9.60
CA THR A 19 -0.32 4.57 -10.83
C THR A 19 -0.17 6.06 -10.54
N GLY A 20 -0.81 6.57 -9.49
CA GLY A 20 -0.71 7.98 -9.13
C GLY A 20 0.72 8.40 -8.78
N SER A 21 1.43 7.58 -8.01
CA SER A 21 2.81 7.90 -7.61
C SER A 21 3.77 7.87 -8.78
N ASP A 22 3.69 6.87 -9.65
CA ASP A 22 4.56 6.77 -10.83
C ASP A 22 4.34 7.95 -11.78
N LEU A 23 3.07 8.26 -12.09
CA LEU A 23 2.73 9.39 -12.97
C LEU A 23 3.20 10.73 -12.39
N ILE A 24 2.93 10.98 -11.10
CA ILE A 24 3.38 12.21 -10.45
C ILE A 24 4.91 12.31 -10.46
N ALA A 25 5.61 11.23 -10.12
CA ALA A 25 7.06 11.22 -10.10
C ALA A 25 7.65 11.49 -11.51
N ARG A 26 7.11 10.85 -12.55
CA ARG A 26 7.51 11.10 -13.95
C ARG A 26 7.26 12.53 -14.41
N MET A 27 6.11 13.10 -14.07
CA MET A 27 5.78 14.47 -14.46
C MET A 27 6.63 15.50 -13.71
N THR A 28 6.84 15.31 -12.41
CA THR A 28 7.49 16.30 -11.55
C THR A 28 9.01 16.19 -11.52
N ILE A 29 9.57 14.99 -11.69
CA ILE A 29 11.00 14.72 -11.58
C ILE A 29 11.62 14.53 -12.97
N ALA A 30 11.02 13.70 -13.82
CA ALA A 30 11.53 13.48 -15.19
C ALA A 30 11.06 14.56 -16.19
N GLY A 31 10.14 15.45 -15.79
CA GLY A 31 9.64 16.54 -16.62
C GLY A 31 8.76 16.09 -17.80
N LEU A 32 8.19 14.88 -17.73
CA LEU A 32 7.36 14.33 -18.79
C LEU A 32 5.98 15.00 -18.82
N SER A 33 5.40 15.13 -20.01
CA SER A 33 3.98 15.49 -20.14
C SER A 33 3.10 14.35 -19.61
N PHE A 34 1.86 14.66 -19.20
CA PHE A 34 0.93 13.64 -18.68
C PHE A 34 0.73 12.49 -19.68
N SER A 35 0.56 12.78 -20.97
CA SER A 35 0.37 11.76 -22.00
C SER A 35 1.60 10.86 -22.16
N ALA A 36 2.81 11.44 -22.08
CA ALA A 36 4.06 10.68 -22.14
C ALA A 36 4.23 9.80 -20.90
N ALA A 37 3.95 10.35 -19.70
CA ALA A 37 4.02 9.60 -18.45
C ALA A 37 3.05 8.39 -18.45
N VAL A 38 1.82 8.56 -18.96
CA VAL A 38 0.85 7.46 -19.08
C VAL A 38 1.31 6.40 -20.08
N ALA A 39 1.79 6.81 -21.26
CA ALA A 39 2.26 5.87 -22.28
C ALA A 39 3.41 5.01 -21.73
N GLU A 40 4.37 5.64 -21.05
CA GLU A 40 5.51 4.96 -20.48
C GLU A 40 5.12 4.08 -19.28
N HIS A 41 4.22 4.55 -18.41
CA HIS A 41 3.68 3.74 -17.30
C HIS A 41 3.07 2.43 -17.81
N LEU A 42 2.22 2.50 -18.84
CA LEU A 42 1.57 1.32 -19.43
C LEU A 42 2.57 0.36 -20.07
N GLU A 43 3.64 0.87 -20.69
CA GLU A 43 4.71 0.06 -21.26
C GLU A 43 5.42 -0.75 -20.17
N TRP A 44 5.84 -0.10 -19.08
CA TRP A 44 6.57 -0.75 -17.99
C TRP A 44 5.70 -1.71 -17.17
N GLU A 45 4.44 -1.37 -16.91
CA GLU A 45 3.52 -2.24 -16.16
C GLU A 45 3.30 -3.58 -16.87
N SER A 46 3.24 -3.58 -18.20
CA SER A 46 3.07 -4.79 -19.00
C SER A 46 4.22 -5.79 -18.84
N LEU A 47 5.42 -5.29 -18.57
CA LEU A 47 6.64 -6.09 -18.42
C LEU A 47 6.85 -6.60 -16.99
N THR A 48 6.11 -6.07 -16.00
CA THR A 48 6.40 -6.29 -14.58
C THR A 48 5.21 -6.86 -13.78
N ILE A 49 4.40 -7.73 -14.40
CA ILE A 49 3.25 -8.40 -13.77
C ILE A 49 3.58 -9.02 -12.41
N VAL A 50 4.72 -9.73 -12.32
CA VAL A 50 5.16 -10.35 -11.05
C VAL A 50 5.46 -9.29 -9.99
N GLY A 51 6.13 -8.20 -10.38
CA GLY A 51 6.43 -7.07 -9.49
C GLY A 51 5.16 -6.40 -8.96
N ILE A 52 4.17 -6.18 -9.83
CA ILE A 52 2.86 -5.63 -9.44
C ILE A 52 2.17 -6.52 -8.41
N PHE A 53 2.22 -7.85 -8.58
CA PHE A 53 1.64 -8.76 -7.60
C PHE A 53 2.31 -8.64 -6.22
N PHE A 54 3.65 -8.54 -6.18
CA PHE A 54 4.38 -8.33 -4.93
C PHE A 54 4.08 -6.98 -4.28
N LEU A 55 3.95 -5.92 -5.07
CA LEU A 55 3.55 -4.59 -4.62
C LEU A 55 2.10 -4.58 -4.10
N PHE A 56 1.24 -5.47 -4.59
CA PHE A 56 -0.14 -5.55 -4.14
C PHE A 56 -0.31 -6.29 -2.81
N LEU A 57 0.56 -7.27 -2.50
CA LEU A 57 0.46 -8.13 -1.32
C LEU A 57 0.27 -7.36 0.01
N PRO A 58 1.01 -6.27 0.31
CA PRO A 58 0.84 -5.52 1.54
C PRO A 58 -0.57 -4.94 1.73
N PHE A 59 -1.17 -4.45 0.64
CA PHE A 59 -2.51 -3.86 0.67
C PHE A 59 -3.57 -4.92 0.98
N VAL A 60 -3.50 -6.07 0.32
CA VAL A 60 -4.39 -7.21 0.58
C VAL A 60 -4.18 -7.75 1.98
N GLY A 61 -2.93 -7.91 2.41
CA GLY A 61 -2.61 -8.40 3.75
C GLY A 61 -3.26 -7.55 4.84
N ALA A 62 -3.08 -6.23 4.78
CA ALA A 62 -3.72 -5.30 5.70
C ALA A 62 -5.25 -5.36 5.63
N ALA A 63 -5.84 -5.46 4.44
CA ALA A 63 -7.28 -5.59 4.24
C ALA A 63 -7.87 -6.87 4.86
N LEU A 64 -7.21 -8.01 4.68
CA LEU A 64 -7.63 -9.29 5.22
C LEU A 64 -7.54 -9.29 6.75
N ILE A 65 -6.44 -8.78 7.31
CA ILE A 65 -6.25 -8.67 8.76
C ILE A 65 -7.33 -7.78 9.37
N CYS A 66 -7.56 -6.59 8.82
CA CYS A 66 -8.58 -5.67 9.32
C CYS A 66 -9.99 -6.25 9.15
N GLY A 67 -10.25 -6.96 8.04
CA GLY A 67 -11.52 -7.63 7.79
C GLY A 67 -11.81 -8.77 8.78
N VAL A 68 -10.80 -9.54 9.16
CA VAL A 68 -10.91 -10.59 10.20
C VAL A 68 -11.06 -9.96 11.58
N ALA A 69 -10.28 -8.93 11.91
CA ALA A 69 -10.36 -8.21 13.17
C ALA A 69 -11.74 -7.56 13.36
N ASN A 70 -12.33 -7.03 12.29
CA ASN A 70 -13.68 -6.46 12.31
C ASN A 70 -14.79 -7.45 12.70
N LYS A 71 -14.56 -8.77 12.56
CA LYS A 71 -15.51 -9.78 13.05
C LYS A 71 -15.44 -9.97 14.58
N ARG A 72 -14.34 -9.53 15.21
CA ARG A 72 -14.04 -9.76 16.64
C ARG A 72 -14.05 -8.49 17.49
N ALA A 73 -13.84 -7.33 16.87
CA ALA A 73 -13.73 -6.01 17.51
C ALA A 73 -14.83 -5.04 17.04
N ARG A 74 -14.96 -3.89 17.70
CA ARG A 74 -15.88 -2.82 17.27
C ARG A 74 -15.52 -2.33 15.87
N THR A 75 -16.54 -2.18 15.02
CA THR A 75 -16.35 -1.84 13.60
C THR A 75 -15.59 -0.53 13.37
N ARG A 76 -15.76 0.47 14.23
CA ARG A 76 -15.04 1.76 14.10
C ARG A 76 -13.52 1.62 14.25
N SER A 77 -13.05 0.78 15.16
CA SER A 77 -11.60 0.61 15.40
C SER A 77 -10.92 -0.11 14.23
N ALA A 78 -11.57 -1.13 13.66
CA ALA A 78 -11.05 -1.86 12.51
C ALA A 78 -10.99 -0.99 11.24
N VAL A 79 -12.00 -0.15 11.02
CA VAL A 79 -12.00 0.81 9.90
C VAL A 79 -10.88 1.83 10.05
N THR A 80 -10.71 2.39 11.26
CA THR A 80 -9.65 3.38 11.52
C THR A 80 -8.26 2.78 11.30
N LEU A 81 -8.02 1.56 11.82
CA LEU A 81 -6.75 0.86 11.62
C LEU A 81 -6.48 0.60 10.13
N PHE A 82 -7.50 0.18 9.37
CA PHE A 82 -7.39 -0.02 7.94
C PHE A 82 -7.06 1.28 7.20
N SER A 83 -7.79 2.37 7.48
CA SER A 83 -7.55 3.67 6.84
C SER A 83 -6.14 4.19 7.10
N VAL A 84 -5.65 4.07 8.33
CA VAL A 84 -4.27 4.45 8.68
C VAL A 84 -3.26 3.56 7.95
N ALA A 85 -3.46 2.24 7.92
CA ALA A 85 -2.57 1.33 7.21
C ALA A 85 -2.51 1.64 5.70
N MET A 86 -3.65 1.90 5.08
CA MET A 86 -3.73 2.27 3.66
C MET A 86 -3.01 3.59 3.38
N ALA A 87 -3.19 4.61 4.22
CA ALA A 87 -2.52 5.90 4.08
C ALA A 87 -1.00 5.77 4.22
N VAL A 88 -0.53 4.97 5.19
CA VAL A 88 0.91 4.72 5.39
C VAL A 88 1.51 3.95 4.21
N LEU A 89 0.82 2.92 3.69
CA LEU A 89 1.26 2.22 2.48
C LEU A 89 1.34 3.18 1.28
N ALA A 90 0.29 3.96 1.05
CA ALA A 90 0.27 4.91 -0.06
C ALA A 90 1.42 5.92 0.03
N TYR A 91 1.72 6.42 1.23
CA TYR A 91 2.85 7.32 1.46
C TYR A 91 4.20 6.66 1.14
N PHE A 92 4.46 5.45 1.64
CA PHE A 92 5.71 4.75 1.35
C PHE A 92 5.89 4.47 -0.13
N TYR A 93 4.81 4.11 -0.82
CA TYR A 93 4.85 3.87 -2.26
C TYR A 93 5.15 5.16 -3.00
N PHE A 94 4.49 6.25 -2.64
CA PHE A 94 4.74 7.57 -3.22
C PHE A 94 6.19 8.02 -3.06
N ASP A 95 6.74 7.91 -1.86
CA ASP A 95 8.14 8.24 -1.58
C ASP A 95 9.11 7.33 -2.36
N GLY A 96 8.85 6.02 -2.40
CA GLY A 96 9.66 5.07 -3.13
C GLY A 96 9.69 5.32 -4.64
N PHE A 97 8.55 5.65 -5.26
CA PHE A 97 8.49 6.01 -6.68
C PHE A 97 9.25 7.31 -6.96
N GLN A 98 9.11 8.34 -6.10
CA GLN A 98 9.89 9.56 -6.26
C GLN A 98 11.40 9.30 -6.12
N ALA A 99 11.81 8.56 -5.10
CA ALA A 99 13.21 8.24 -4.87
C ALA A 99 13.80 7.44 -6.03
N SER A 100 13.04 6.48 -6.58
CA SER A 100 13.45 5.71 -7.76
C SER A 100 13.62 6.60 -8.99
N GLN A 101 12.68 7.52 -9.25
CA GLN A 101 12.78 8.44 -10.37
C GLN A 101 13.96 9.42 -10.22
N ARG A 102 14.26 9.92 -9.01
CA ARG A 102 15.48 10.72 -8.78
C ARG A 102 16.74 9.91 -9.10
N ALA A 103 16.81 8.66 -8.64
CA ALA A 103 17.94 7.79 -8.93
C ALA A 103 18.08 7.48 -10.44
N MET A 104 16.97 7.40 -11.18
CA MET A 104 17.00 7.25 -12.65
C MET A 104 17.59 8.48 -13.33
N VAL A 105 17.18 9.69 -12.89
CA VAL A 105 17.73 10.96 -13.40
C VAL A 105 19.23 11.06 -13.09
N ASP A 106 19.66 10.59 -11.92
CA ASP A 106 21.06 10.53 -11.50
C ASP A 106 21.84 9.34 -12.14
N GLN A 107 21.29 8.69 -13.17
CA GLN A 107 21.88 7.55 -13.90
C GLN A 107 22.26 6.35 -13.00
N SER A 108 21.64 6.24 -11.83
CA SER A 108 21.90 5.22 -10.82
C SER A 108 20.85 4.09 -10.90
N TRP A 109 20.81 3.41 -12.05
CA TRP A 109 19.80 2.40 -12.40
C TRP A 109 19.64 1.28 -11.37
N THR A 110 20.74 0.82 -10.77
CA THR A 110 20.70 -0.21 -9.72
C THR A 110 20.01 0.29 -8.45
N ALA A 111 20.24 1.55 -8.07
CA ALA A 111 19.58 2.15 -6.92
C ALA A 111 18.07 2.33 -7.19
N ALA A 112 17.70 2.79 -8.39
CA ALA A 112 16.31 2.92 -8.80
C ALA A 112 15.54 1.59 -8.73
N ALA A 113 16.13 0.51 -9.26
CA ALA A 113 15.55 -0.82 -9.23
C ALA A 113 15.42 -1.37 -7.80
N LEU A 114 16.45 -1.15 -6.96
CA LEU A 114 16.45 -1.59 -5.57
C LEU A 114 15.39 -0.87 -4.73
N LEU A 115 15.21 0.45 -4.93
CA LEU A 115 14.21 1.25 -4.22
C LEU A 115 12.79 0.73 -4.46
N ILE A 116 12.44 0.41 -5.71
CA ILE A 116 11.14 -0.18 -6.04
C ILE A 116 11.06 -1.61 -5.49
N GLY A 117 12.11 -2.41 -5.67
CA GLY A 117 12.16 -3.80 -5.20
C GLY A 117 12.04 -3.96 -3.68
N VAL A 118 12.42 -2.94 -2.90
CA VAL A 118 12.34 -2.94 -1.44
C VAL A 118 10.96 -2.54 -0.91
N LEU A 119 10.12 -1.84 -1.69
CA LEU A 119 8.79 -1.39 -1.27
C LEU A 119 7.89 -2.50 -0.70
N PRO A 120 7.80 -3.71 -1.31
CA PRO A 120 7.02 -4.80 -0.75
C PRO A 120 7.46 -5.19 0.66
N PHE A 121 8.76 -5.12 0.97
CA PHE A 121 9.30 -5.53 2.27
C PHE A 121 8.93 -4.54 3.38
N PHE A 122 8.95 -3.23 3.10
CA PHE A 122 8.40 -2.23 4.03
C PHE A 122 6.90 -2.43 4.22
N GLY A 123 6.17 -2.75 3.14
CA GLY A 123 4.77 -3.11 3.22
C GLY A 123 4.51 -4.33 4.12
N LEU A 124 5.33 -5.38 4.02
CA LEU A 124 5.22 -6.56 4.88
C LEU A 124 5.49 -6.23 6.36
N ALA A 125 6.49 -5.39 6.65
CA ALA A 125 6.74 -4.93 8.01
C ALA A 125 5.53 -4.17 8.58
N LEU A 126 4.90 -3.31 7.76
CA LEU A 126 3.67 -2.62 8.15
C LEU A 126 2.51 -3.60 8.36
N VAL A 127 2.34 -4.60 7.49
CA VAL A 127 1.31 -5.65 7.65
C VAL A 127 1.50 -6.39 8.98
N ALA A 128 2.74 -6.71 9.35
CA ALA A 128 3.04 -7.32 10.65
C ALA A 128 2.65 -6.40 11.81
N ALA A 129 2.98 -5.10 11.73
CA ALA A 129 2.55 -4.11 12.72
C ALA A 129 1.02 -4.01 12.83
N VAL A 130 0.33 -4.00 11.70
CA VAL A 130 -1.15 -3.99 11.62
C VAL A 130 -1.72 -5.27 12.23
N ALA A 131 -1.09 -6.44 12.01
CA ALA A 131 -1.50 -7.70 12.63
C ALA A 131 -1.44 -7.63 14.16
N ILE A 132 -0.34 -7.10 14.69
CA ILE A 132 -0.12 -6.95 16.14
C ILE A 132 -1.14 -5.98 16.73
N LEU A 133 -1.33 -4.81 16.10
CA LEU A 133 -2.30 -3.81 16.54
C LEU A 133 -3.73 -4.35 16.48
N ALA A 134 -4.10 -5.04 15.40
CA ALA A 134 -5.41 -5.67 15.27
C ALA A 134 -5.66 -6.71 16.37
N ALA A 135 -4.65 -7.52 16.70
CA ALA A 135 -4.74 -8.49 17.79
C ALA A 135 -4.87 -7.80 19.16
N ALA A 136 -4.13 -6.71 19.39
CA ALA A 136 -4.22 -5.92 20.62
C ALA A 136 -5.61 -5.30 20.78
N VAL A 137 -6.13 -4.61 19.76
CA VAL A 137 -7.47 -4.02 19.75
C VAL A 137 -8.54 -5.07 20.03
N ALA A 138 -8.47 -6.23 19.36
CA ALA A 138 -9.42 -7.32 19.59
C ALA A 138 -9.37 -7.89 21.03
N ARG A 139 -8.20 -7.85 21.69
CA ARG A 139 -8.06 -8.26 23.09
C ARG A 139 -8.64 -7.23 24.06
N PHE A 140 -8.42 -5.94 23.82
CA PHE A 140 -8.96 -4.89 24.67
C PHE A 140 -10.48 -4.80 24.57
N ASP A 141 -11.04 -4.85 23.36
CA ASP A 141 -12.50 -4.78 23.18
C ASP A 141 -13.23 -5.91 23.91
N ARG A 142 -12.68 -7.14 23.93
CA ARG A 142 -13.25 -8.29 24.65
C ARG A 142 -13.36 -8.09 26.17
N ARG A 143 -12.47 -7.30 26.78
CA ARG A 143 -12.48 -7.05 28.23
C ARG A 143 -13.56 -6.04 28.64
N SER A 144 -14.21 -5.39 27.69
CA SER A 144 -15.17 -4.31 27.92
C SER A 144 -16.61 -4.78 28.01
N ILE A 145 -16.87 -6.09 28.03
CA ILE A 145 -18.18 -6.66 28.34
C ILE A 145 -18.11 -7.04 29.82
N PRO A 146 -18.65 -6.23 30.74
CA PRO A 146 -18.87 -6.68 32.10
C PRO A 146 -19.91 -7.79 32.05
N ASP A 147 -19.63 -8.91 32.71
CA ASP A 147 -20.62 -9.96 32.94
C ASP A 147 -21.82 -9.33 33.65
N ALA A 148 -22.95 -9.26 32.94
CA ALA A 148 -24.24 -8.80 33.44
C ALA A 148 -25.13 -10.01 33.77
#